data_AF-A0A539EF91-F1
#
_entry.id   AF-A0A539EF91-F1
#
_cell.length_a   1.000
_cell.length_b   1.000
_cell.length_c   1.000
_cell.angle_alpha   90.00
_cell.angle_beta   90.00
_cell.angle_gamma   90.00
#
_symmetry.space_group_name_H-M   'P 1'
#
loop_
_entity.id
_entity.type
_entity.pdbx_description
1 polymer ?
#
loop_
_entity_poly.entity_id
_entity_poly.type
_entity_poly.pdbx_seq_one_letter_code
_entity_poly.pdbx_strand_id
1 'polypeptide(L)'
;MAVRYGLFLRITRLLLTGVLPLVVSSSWASPAALPLDGYSLQPDGSEVRLRLVGDGETLWYEHNGFPVIKNDTGVWVYAQQRANVAAKRLSTEQILQPTSLIVGTDDPVVAGLTQHLALEQSSPVVLHKAVGGGNSVASRLGAIPLLVIMGYYDNALGAANCTACATTDPKSLQQLFFAQGEGAKSVADYFEKTSNGQFKLPPVVEDHGTLDDGVVGWLRLGGAMPESSSMETSAYKSNRIAADAINLAMSHVDFTAYDVNGDGNIRSDELAIVVIVAGYEGSYGRDQHGRVLADDKNSPRIWAQSRSFVTSFSGVEVPRQTKDGRTVSINTSGDGMAYSIIGERHGNHAMTMGIAAHELGHSLFGLPDLYDISGVSNGVGGWSLMSYGSWGKTSSDSAPGETPVLMDGWSRLALGWITPIIPNSDDLIMANAAANSAGNLFKLPTVRANEYFLVENRHSSGYDLGLSYFLYVSQFSGLAVWHIDDSVGSEGLNNDNGNAAHRRVDLVAAMGDTALDSGASYGQVINLYYAGNIDSLSDGSHKGMNLYSGEPSGVTISDIALPTAALSFRITYADNGVAATAATTTTSLSTTDQANAVASPSGGGGGWTPAGLLPMALWGWWRRLNRTTLTHH
;
A
#
# COMPACT_ATOMS: atom_id res chain seq x y z
N MET A 1 -22.48 -31.46 -61.81
CA MET A 1 -21.17 -31.33 -62.51
C MET A 1 -20.49 -30.11 -61.92
N ALA A 2 -19.30 -30.16 -61.29
CA ALA A 2 -17.99 -30.63 -61.79
C ALA A 2 -17.54 -29.82 -63.04
N VAL A 3 -16.35 -29.20 -63.16
CA VAL A 3 -15.09 -29.30 -62.38
C VAL A 3 -14.14 -28.08 -62.68
N ARG A 4 -13.53 -27.51 -61.62
CA ARG A 4 -12.14 -26.97 -61.41
C ARG A 4 -11.38 -25.90 -62.28
N TYR A 5 -10.80 -24.94 -61.52
CA TYR A 5 -9.41 -24.32 -61.54
C TYR A 5 -8.97 -23.48 -62.78
N GLY A 6 -8.22 -22.35 -62.69
CA GLY A 6 -7.63 -21.57 -61.57
C GLY A 6 -7.80 -20.03 -61.81
N LEU A 7 -6.94 -19.07 -61.40
CA LEU A 7 -5.66 -19.04 -60.63
C LEU A 7 -5.46 -17.61 -59.98
N PHE A 8 -4.27 -17.32 -59.43
CA PHE A 8 -3.77 -16.08 -58.78
C PHE A 8 -3.70 -14.80 -59.70
N LEU A 9 -3.50 -13.54 -59.25
CA LEU A 9 -2.69 -13.02 -58.12
C LEU A 9 -3.03 -11.55 -57.71
N ARG A 10 -2.99 -11.24 -56.38
CA ARG A 10 -2.84 -9.93 -55.67
C ARG A 10 -3.75 -8.71 -55.96
N ILE A 11 -4.44 -8.27 -54.91
CA ILE A 11 -4.84 -6.87 -54.67
C ILE A 11 -4.15 -6.38 -53.39
N THR A 12 -3.51 -5.21 -53.45
CA THR A 12 -2.96 -4.51 -52.26
C THR A 12 -3.85 -3.32 -51.94
N ARG A 13 -4.40 -3.25 -50.72
CA ARG A 13 -4.96 -2.01 -50.16
C ARG A 13 -4.47 -1.85 -48.72
N LEU A 14 -3.75 -0.76 -48.48
CA LEU A 14 -3.50 -0.26 -47.12
C LEU A 14 -4.84 0.11 -46.48
N LEU A 15 -5.03 -0.31 -45.23
CA LEU A 15 -5.96 0.30 -44.29
C LEU A 15 -5.14 0.80 -43.11
N LEU A 16 -4.95 2.12 -43.02
CA LEU A 16 -4.58 2.74 -41.76
C LEU A 16 -5.82 2.75 -40.88
N THR A 17 -5.85 1.89 -39.87
CA THR A 17 -6.69 2.07 -38.68
C THR A 17 -5.77 2.50 -37.54
N GLY A 18 -5.80 3.79 -37.21
CA GLY A 18 -5.07 4.32 -36.06
C GLY A 18 -5.63 3.70 -34.79
N VAL A 19 -4.81 2.90 -34.10
CA VAL A 19 -5.10 2.45 -32.74
C VAL A 19 -4.74 3.61 -31.82
N LEU A 20 -5.74 4.31 -31.28
CA LEU A 20 -5.51 5.11 -30.08
C LEU A 20 -5.19 4.14 -28.93
N PRO A 21 -4.10 4.33 -28.18
CA PRO A 21 -3.90 3.60 -26.94
C PRO A 21 -5.00 4.03 -25.94
N LEU A 22 -5.70 3.06 -25.35
CA LEU A 22 -6.44 3.33 -24.12
C LEU A 22 -5.41 3.57 -23.02
N VAL A 23 -5.26 4.83 -22.60
CA VAL A 23 -4.60 5.17 -21.35
C VAL A 23 -5.57 4.79 -20.23
N VAL A 24 -5.27 3.69 -19.54
CA VAL A 24 -6.00 3.28 -18.34
C VAL A 24 -5.57 4.20 -17.20
N SER A 25 -6.52 4.75 -16.45
CA SER A 25 -6.18 5.51 -15.24
C SER A 25 -5.89 4.54 -14.10
N SER A 26 -4.66 4.59 -13.57
CA SER A 26 -4.32 3.94 -12.30
C SER A 26 -5.09 4.62 -11.16
N SER A 27 -5.66 3.83 -10.27
CA SER A 27 -6.20 4.30 -9.00
C SER A 27 -6.16 3.20 -7.97
N TRP A 28 -5.31 3.40 -6.98
CA TRP A 28 -5.04 2.48 -5.90
C TRP A 28 -5.53 3.18 -4.62
N ALA A 29 -6.07 2.39 -3.69
CA ALA A 29 -6.99 2.92 -2.69
C ALA A 29 -6.95 2.07 -1.43
N SER A 30 -6.93 2.73 -0.28
CA SER A 30 -6.86 2.06 1.02
C SER A 30 -7.86 0.90 1.20
N PRO A 31 -7.46 -0.20 1.88
CA PRO A 31 -8.40 -1.21 2.31
C PRO A 31 -9.38 -0.62 3.33
N ALA A 32 -10.58 -1.20 3.41
CA ALA A 32 -11.53 -0.85 4.47
C ALA A 32 -10.89 -1.01 5.85
N ALA A 33 -11.21 -0.11 6.79
CA ALA A 33 -10.91 -0.25 8.20
C ALA A 33 -11.69 -1.44 8.73
N LEU A 34 -11.13 -2.63 8.59
CA LEU A 34 -11.68 -3.84 9.15
C LEU A 34 -10.54 -4.65 9.80
N PRO A 35 -10.70 -5.03 11.08
CA PRO A 35 -11.90 -4.78 11.87
C PRO A 35 -12.06 -3.35 12.37
N LEU A 36 -13.29 -2.97 12.68
CA LEU A 36 -13.59 -1.82 13.55
C LEU A 36 -14.10 -2.34 14.88
N ASP A 37 -13.24 -2.27 15.89
CA ASP A 37 -13.65 -2.53 17.27
C ASP A 37 -14.41 -1.33 17.83
N GLY A 38 -15.53 -1.61 18.49
CA GLY A 38 -16.32 -0.62 19.22
C GLY A 38 -17.08 -1.27 20.38
N TYR A 39 -17.35 -0.49 21.42
CA TYR A 39 -18.19 -0.94 22.53
C TYR A 39 -19.66 -0.71 22.21
N SER A 40 -20.50 -1.68 22.57
CA SER A 40 -21.96 -1.55 22.53
C SER A 40 -22.55 -1.98 23.86
N LEU A 41 -23.79 -1.59 24.13
CA LEU A 41 -24.50 -1.95 25.35
C LEU A 41 -25.56 -3.02 25.05
N GLN A 42 -25.67 -3.98 25.95
CA GLN A 42 -26.88 -4.80 26.11
C GLN A 42 -28.01 -3.96 26.75
N PRO A 43 -29.29 -4.37 26.62
CA PRO A 43 -30.41 -3.64 27.23
C PRO A 43 -30.39 -3.57 28.76
N ASP A 44 -29.60 -4.39 29.45
CA ASP A 44 -29.37 -4.34 30.89
C ASP A 44 -28.26 -3.35 31.31
N GLY A 45 -27.58 -2.74 30.34
CA GLY A 45 -26.46 -1.82 30.55
C GLY A 45 -25.09 -2.47 30.62
N SER A 46 -24.96 -3.78 30.40
CA SER A 46 -23.65 -4.44 30.30
C SER A 46 -22.94 -4.10 28.98
N GLU A 47 -21.63 -3.89 29.04
CA GLU A 47 -20.79 -3.56 27.87
C GLU A 47 -20.34 -4.82 27.14
N VAL A 48 -20.50 -4.84 25.81
CA VAL A 48 -19.96 -5.85 24.92
C VAL A 48 -19.02 -5.20 23.90
N ARG A 49 -17.77 -5.68 23.83
CA ARG A 49 -16.81 -5.25 22.78
C ARG A 49 -17.14 -5.99 21.49
N LEU A 50 -17.47 -5.26 20.44
CA LEU A 50 -17.88 -5.79 19.15
C LEU A 50 -16.89 -5.38 18.07
N ARG A 51 -16.62 -6.29 17.15
CA ARG A 51 -15.67 -6.19 16.06
C ARG A 51 -16.43 -6.20 14.74
N LEU A 52 -16.49 -5.12 13.98
CA LEU A 52 -16.98 -5.20 12.60
C LEU A 52 -16.00 -6.01 11.76
N VAL A 53 -16.48 -6.92 10.92
CA VAL A 53 -15.71 -7.72 9.96
C VAL A 53 -16.48 -7.82 8.64
N GLY A 54 -15.77 -8.13 7.54
CA GLY A 54 -16.36 -8.26 6.22
C GLY A 54 -15.44 -7.82 5.07
N ASP A 55 -16.01 -7.75 3.86
CA ASP A 55 -15.31 -7.49 2.59
C ASP A 55 -15.65 -6.12 1.96
N GLY A 56 -16.45 -5.30 2.64
CA GLY A 56 -16.92 -4.00 2.15
C GLY A 56 -18.19 -4.06 1.28
N GLU A 57 -18.54 -5.22 0.71
CA GLU A 57 -19.88 -5.48 0.15
C GLU A 57 -20.84 -6.08 1.20
N THR A 58 -20.27 -6.76 2.20
CA THR A 58 -20.93 -7.51 3.25
C THR A 58 -20.24 -7.22 4.58
N LEU A 59 -20.99 -6.91 5.64
CA LEU A 59 -20.45 -6.55 6.96
C LEU A 59 -21.24 -7.25 8.07
N TRP A 60 -20.58 -7.74 9.12
CA TRP A 60 -21.22 -8.21 10.36
C TRP A 60 -20.35 -7.92 11.59
N TYR A 61 -20.91 -8.13 12.78
CA TYR A 61 -20.19 -7.95 14.04
C TYR A 61 -19.70 -9.30 14.57
N GLU A 62 -18.56 -9.31 15.25
CA GLU A 62 -18.06 -10.44 16.04
C GLU A 62 -17.82 -10.02 17.50
N HIS A 63 -17.98 -10.96 18.43
CA HIS A 63 -17.49 -10.84 19.81
C HIS A 63 -16.52 -12.00 20.07
N ASN A 64 -15.27 -11.70 20.42
CA ASN A 64 -14.18 -12.68 20.54
C ASN A 64 -14.08 -13.62 19.32
N GLY A 65 -14.34 -13.10 18.11
CA GLY A 65 -14.33 -13.85 16.85
C GLY A 65 -15.62 -14.60 16.50
N PHE A 66 -16.62 -14.67 17.37
CA PHE A 66 -17.91 -15.30 17.07
C PHE A 66 -18.88 -14.28 16.48
N PRO A 67 -19.57 -14.57 15.35
CA PRO A 67 -20.57 -13.67 14.78
C PRO A 67 -21.66 -13.30 15.80
N VAL A 68 -22.08 -12.04 15.80
CA VAL A 68 -23.16 -11.52 16.64
C VAL A 68 -24.09 -10.60 15.85
N ILE A 69 -25.35 -10.56 16.27
CA ILE A 69 -26.38 -9.70 15.69
C ILE A 69 -27.32 -9.22 16.80
N LYS A 70 -28.01 -8.10 16.59
CA LYS A 70 -29.16 -7.75 17.44
C LYS A 70 -30.37 -8.58 17.02
N ASN A 71 -31.04 -9.20 17.98
CA ASN A 71 -32.34 -9.83 17.75
C ASN A 71 -33.46 -8.78 17.73
N ASP A 72 -34.70 -9.23 17.48
CA ASP A 72 -35.89 -8.38 17.38
C ASP A 72 -36.22 -7.59 18.67
N THR A 73 -35.64 -7.96 19.81
CA THR A 73 -35.79 -7.24 21.09
C THR A 73 -34.60 -6.32 21.40
N GLY A 74 -33.63 -6.19 20.50
CA GLY A 74 -32.48 -5.30 20.61
C GLY A 74 -31.31 -5.83 21.44
N VAL A 75 -31.37 -7.09 21.90
CA VAL A 75 -30.31 -7.79 22.62
C VAL A 75 -29.25 -8.26 21.62
N TRP A 76 -27.97 -8.07 21.94
CA TRP A 76 -26.87 -8.70 21.20
C TRP A 76 -26.82 -10.18 21.53
N VAL A 77 -27.04 -11.01 20.51
CA VAL A 77 -26.95 -12.46 20.59
C VAL A 77 -25.88 -12.97 19.63
N TYR A 78 -25.23 -14.08 19.97
CA TYR A 78 -24.39 -14.77 19.01
C TYR A 78 -25.23 -15.29 17.84
N ALA A 79 -24.62 -15.41 16.68
CA ALA A 79 -25.26 -15.77 15.43
C ALA A 79 -24.55 -16.94 14.76
N GLN A 80 -25.29 -17.65 13.92
CA GLN A 80 -24.78 -18.70 13.04
C GLN A 80 -25.06 -18.35 11.58
N GLN A 81 -24.29 -18.90 10.65
CA GLN A 81 -24.58 -18.79 9.23
C GLN A 81 -25.90 -19.49 8.89
N ARG A 82 -26.71 -18.90 8.01
CA ARG A 82 -27.86 -19.58 7.40
C ARG A 82 -27.37 -20.61 6.38
N ALA A 83 -28.06 -21.73 6.25
CA ALA A 83 -27.70 -22.73 5.23
C ALA A 83 -27.97 -22.19 3.80
N ASN A 84 -27.10 -22.54 2.84
CA ASN A 84 -27.18 -22.23 1.41
C ASN A 84 -27.06 -20.73 1.03
N VAL A 85 -26.04 -20.03 1.54
CA VAL A 85 -25.70 -18.65 1.14
C VAL A 85 -24.93 -18.62 -0.20
N ALA A 86 -25.57 -19.05 -1.28
CA ALA A 86 -24.96 -19.06 -2.61
C ALA A 86 -25.24 -17.74 -3.39
N ALA A 87 -24.19 -16.92 -3.53
CA ALA A 87 -24.02 -15.75 -4.39
C ALA A 87 -24.56 -14.35 -3.95
N LYS A 88 -23.60 -13.40 -3.98
CA LYS A 88 -23.67 -11.92 -4.14
C LYS A 88 -24.54 -11.06 -3.22
N ARG A 89 -23.86 -10.09 -2.58
CA ARG A 89 -24.41 -8.82 -2.02
C ARG A 89 -25.64 -9.03 -1.14
N LEU A 90 -25.42 -9.67 0.01
CA LEU A 90 -26.45 -9.96 1.00
C LEU A 90 -26.20 -9.15 2.28
N SER A 91 -27.27 -8.65 2.92
CA SER A 91 -27.16 -7.95 4.19
C SER A 91 -26.86 -8.92 5.34
N THR A 92 -26.40 -8.38 6.48
CA THR A 92 -26.14 -9.10 7.73
C THR A 92 -27.26 -10.10 8.09
N GLU A 93 -28.52 -9.66 7.97
CA GLU A 93 -29.73 -10.39 8.34
C GLU A 93 -30.05 -11.55 7.38
N GLN A 94 -29.56 -11.47 6.14
CA GLN A 94 -29.73 -12.47 5.09
C GLN A 94 -28.68 -13.59 5.18
N ILE A 95 -27.55 -13.33 5.85
CA ILE A 95 -26.43 -14.27 6.01
C ILE A 95 -26.46 -14.91 7.39
N LEU A 96 -26.71 -14.11 8.43
CA LEU A 96 -26.72 -14.55 9.81
C LEU A 96 -28.13 -14.86 10.31
N GLN A 97 -28.19 -15.86 11.17
CA GLN A 97 -29.35 -16.23 11.98
C GLN A 97 -29.02 -15.95 13.45
N PRO A 98 -29.82 -15.16 14.18
CA PRO A 98 -29.66 -15.00 15.62
C PRO A 98 -29.89 -16.35 16.34
N THR A 99 -29.07 -16.61 17.36
CA THR A 99 -29.29 -17.71 18.32
C THR A 99 -29.99 -17.19 19.58
N SER A 100 -30.21 -18.07 20.56
CA SER A 100 -30.68 -17.68 21.89
C SER A 100 -29.56 -17.27 22.86
N LEU A 101 -28.30 -17.31 22.44
CA LEU A 101 -27.13 -17.11 23.31
C LEU A 101 -26.79 -15.61 23.40
N ILE A 102 -26.77 -15.06 24.61
CA ILE A 102 -26.55 -13.65 24.88
C ILE A 102 -25.04 -13.34 24.93
N VAL A 103 -24.61 -12.35 24.14
CA VAL A 103 -23.21 -11.92 24.07
C VAL A 103 -22.76 -11.37 25.41
N GLY A 104 -21.59 -11.82 25.88
CA GLY A 104 -21.03 -11.46 27.20
C GLY A 104 -21.63 -12.23 28.38
N THR A 105 -22.64 -13.07 28.18
CA THR A 105 -23.27 -13.89 29.24
C THR A 105 -23.12 -15.39 28.97
N ASP A 106 -23.43 -15.82 27.75
CA ASP A 106 -23.37 -17.24 27.35
C ASP A 106 -22.07 -17.58 26.62
N ASP A 107 -21.69 -18.86 26.67
CA ASP A 107 -20.49 -19.40 26.02
C ASP A 107 -20.81 -19.94 24.59
N PRO A 108 -20.31 -19.30 23.52
CA PRO A 108 -20.57 -19.74 22.14
C PRO A 108 -19.79 -21.00 21.74
N VAL A 109 -18.70 -21.33 22.43
CA VAL A 109 -17.87 -22.51 22.15
C VAL A 109 -18.62 -23.78 22.54
N VAL A 110 -19.23 -23.79 23.72
CA VAL A 110 -20.03 -24.91 24.23
C VAL A 110 -21.25 -25.19 23.35
N ALA A 111 -21.77 -24.17 22.66
CA ALA A 111 -22.86 -24.31 21.70
C ALA A 111 -22.42 -24.74 20.29
N GLY A 112 -21.12 -24.88 20.02
CA GLY A 112 -20.60 -25.31 18.73
C GLY A 112 -20.73 -24.27 17.61
N LEU A 113 -20.75 -22.97 17.95
CA LEU A 113 -20.77 -21.91 16.94
C LEU A 113 -19.42 -21.78 16.23
N THR A 114 -19.47 -21.44 14.93
CA THR A 114 -18.29 -21.20 14.12
C THR A 114 -17.73 -19.81 14.40
N GLN A 115 -16.47 -19.75 14.86
CA GLN A 115 -15.68 -18.54 14.95
C GLN A 115 -15.15 -18.15 13.56
N HIS A 116 -15.01 -16.85 13.27
CA HIS A 116 -14.44 -16.31 12.03
C HIS A 116 -15.10 -16.86 10.76
N LEU A 117 -16.33 -16.40 10.53
CA LEU A 117 -17.21 -16.95 9.50
C LEU A 117 -16.74 -16.61 8.08
N ALA A 118 -16.32 -17.62 7.30
CA ALA A 118 -16.00 -17.46 5.88
C ALA A 118 -17.27 -17.54 5.00
N LEU A 119 -17.34 -16.71 3.96
CA LEU A 119 -18.43 -16.72 2.96
C LEU A 119 -17.89 -17.13 1.59
N GLU A 120 -18.51 -18.13 0.94
CA GLU A 120 -18.21 -18.47 -0.45
C GLU A 120 -18.78 -17.40 -1.40
N GLN A 121 -17.91 -16.57 -1.97
CA GLN A 121 -18.24 -15.62 -3.04
C GLN A 121 -17.96 -16.23 -4.43
N SER A 122 -18.80 -15.90 -5.43
CA SER A 122 -18.58 -16.30 -6.83
C SER A 122 -17.84 -15.20 -7.61
N SER A 123 -16.73 -15.57 -8.24
CA SER A 123 -15.73 -14.65 -8.79
C SER A 123 -16.29 -13.56 -9.72
N PRO A 124 -15.93 -12.29 -9.53
CA PRO A 124 -16.04 -11.26 -10.56
C PRO A 124 -15.15 -11.59 -11.77
N VAL A 125 -15.55 -11.11 -12.96
CA VAL A 125 -14.88 -11.44 -14.23
C VAL A 125 -13.59 -10.66 -14.38
N VAL A 126 -12.46 -11.38 -14.38
CA VAL A 126 -11.14 -10.86 -14.77
C VAL A 126 -11.15 -10.44 -16.25
N LEU A 127 -10.58 -9.28 -16.56
CA LEU A 127 -10.27 -8.86 -17.93
C LEU A 127 -8.76 -8.70 -18.12
N HIS A 128 -8.26 -9.32 -19.19
CA HIS A 128 -6.84 -9.60 -19.40
C HIS A 128 -6.06 -8.44 -20.04
N LYS A 129 -4.77 -8.30 -19.70
CA LYS A 129 -3.66 -8.83 -20.53
C LYS A 129 -2.33 -8.84 -19.74
N ALA A 130 -1.46 -9.83 -20.02
CA ALA A 130 -0.11 -9.98 -19.43
C ALA A 130 0.83 -8.79 -19.77
N VAL A 131 2.04 -8.65 -19.20
CA VAL A 131 3.23 -9.53 -19.36
C VAL A 131 4.19 -9.39 -18.16
N GLY A 132 4.93 -10.43 -17.79
CA GLY A 132 5.98 -10.34 -16.78
C GLY A 132 7.20 -9.49 -17.21
N GLY A 133 7.96 -9.01 -16.22
CA GLY A 133 9.24 -8.31 -16.43
C GLY A 133 9.15 -6.78 -16.63
N GLY A 134 8.06 -6.14 -16.22
CA GLY A 134 7.82 -4.69 -16.42
C GLY A 134 7.33 -3.89 -15.20
N ASN A 135 7.20 -4.49 -14.02
CA ASN A 135 6.48 -3.85 -12.89
C ASN A 135 7.47 -3.23 -11.89
N SER A 136 8.22 -2.21 -12.32
CA SER A 136 9.24 -1.55 -11.49
C SER A 136 8.61 -0.63 -10.44
N VAL A 137 8.81 -0.96 -9.16
CA VAL A 137 8.59 -0.04 -8.04
C VAL A 137 9.71 1.02 -8.09
N ALA A 138 9.39 2.28 -7.85
CA ALA A 138 10.37 3.35 -7.84
C ALA A 138 11.19 3.34 -6.54
N SER A 139 12.47 2.96 -6.63
CA SER A 139 13.41 3.22 -5.54
C SER A 139 13.61 4.73 -5.40
N ARG A 140 13.22 5.30 -4.26
CA ARG A 140 13.42 6.71 -3.93
C ARG A 140 14.08 6.84 -2.57
N LEU A 141 15.18 7.60 -2.55
CA LEU A 141 16.02 7.91 -1.40
C LEU A 141 16.20 9.43 -1.32
N GLY A 142 16.69 9.94 -0.19
CA GLY A 142 16.86 11.37 0.05
C GLY A 142 15.62 12.00 0.67
N ALA A 143 15.22 13.18 0.18
CA ALA A 143 14.12 13.95 0.74
C ALA A 143 13.18 14.47 -0.35
N ILE A 144 11.88 14.24 -0.18
CA ILE A 144 10.82 14.79 -1.03
C ILE A 144 9.92 15.67 -0.15
N PRO A 145 9.82 16.98 -0.39
CA PRO A 145 8.91 17.85 0.35
C PRO A 145 7.47 17.35 0.32
N LEU A 146 6.76 17.48 1.43
CA LEU A 146 5.35 17.12 1.56
C LEU A 146 4.50 18.36 1.87
N LEU A 147 3.46 18.55 1.07
CA LEU A 147 2.39 19.52 1.28
C LEU A 147 1.10 18.82 1.70
N VAL A 148 0.51 19.28 2.80
CA VAL A 148 -0.82 18.87 3.26
C VAL A 148 -1.80 20.01 3.02
N ILE A 149 -2.85 19.79 2.23
CA ILE A 149 -3.87 20.79 1.91
C ILE A 149 -5.21 20.36 2.52
N MET A 150 -5.75 21.15 3.45
CA MET A 150 -7.04 20.87 4.08
C MET A 150 -8.13 21.76 3.47
N GLY A 151 -9.21 21.16 2.99
CA GLY A 151 -10.27 21.89 2.29
C GLY A 151 -11.69 21.40 2.60
N TYR A 152 -12.65 22.33 2.64
CA TYR A 152 -14.06 22.03 2.89
C TYR A 152 -14.98 22.57 1.80
N TYR A 153 -16.12 21.92 1.63
CA TYR A 153 -17.26 22.46 0.90
C TYR A 153 -18.33 22.90 1.91
N ASP A 154 -19.11 23.94 1.60
CA ASP A 154 -20.12 24.48 2.53
C ASP A 154 -21.13 23.41 2.98
N ASN A 155 -21.46 22.45 2.12
CA ASN A 155 -22.35 21.34 2.46
C ASN A 155 -21.79 20.35 3.50
N ALA A 156 -20.47 20.34 3.75
CA ALA A 156 -19.86 19.57 4.85
C ALA A 156 -20.13 20.22 6.20
N LEU A 157 -20.01 21.55 6.29
CA LEU A 157 -20.37 22.31 7.49
C LEU A 157 -21.88 22.19 7.82
N GLY A 158 -22.72 22.06 6.80
CA GLY A 158 -24.16 21.87 6.93
C GLY A 158 -24.61 20.41 7.12
N ALA A 159 -23.70 19.44 7.15
CA ALA A 159 -24.05 18.01 7.18
C ALA A 159 -24.53 17.56 8.57
N ALA A 160 -25.83 17.33 8.72
CA ALA A 160 -26.43 16.93 10.01
C ALA A 160 -25.84 15.66 10.65
N ASN A 161 -25.25 14.76 9.84
CA ASN A 161 -24.60 13.53 10.28
C ASN A 161 -23.07 13.66 10.47
N CYS A 162 -22.47 14.82 10.16
CA CYS A 162 -21.05 15.12 10.36
C CYS A 162 -20.87 16.50 11.03
N THR A 163 -21.32 16.64 12.27
CA THR A 163 -21.22 17.91 13.00
C THR A 163 -19.78 18.31 13.36
N ALA A 164 -18.83 17.38 13.22
CA ALA A 164 -17.40 17.60 13.39
C ALA A 164 -16.62 17.68 12.05
N CYS A 165 -17.31 17.88 10.92
CA CYS A 165 -16.67 18.17 9.63
C CYS A 165 -16.04 19.58 9.62
N ALA A 166 -14.84 19.67 9.06
CA ALA A 166 -13.94 20.83 9.05
C ALA A 166 -13.60 21.38 10.46
N THR A 167 -13.47 20.50 11.47
CA THR A 167 -13.12 20.91 12.84
C THR A 167 -11.75 20.42 13.29
N THR A 168 -11.06 19.61 12.50
CA THR A 168 -9.72 19.13 12.84
C THR A 168 -8.75 20.31 12.83
N ASP A 169 -8.01 20.47 13.93
CA ASP A 169 -7.02 21.53 14.13
C ASP A 169 -5.81 21.31 13.20
N PRO A 170 -5.43 22.30 12.35
CA PRO A 170 -4.27 22.20 11.47
C PRO A 170 -2.98 21.84 12.21
N LYS A 171 -2.77 22.34 13.44
CA LYS A 171 -1.58 21.99 14.24
C LYS A 171 -1.57 20.52 14.65
N SER A 172 -2.73 19.94 14.96
CA SER A 172 -2.85 18.52 15.25
C SER A 172 -2.54 17.65 14.02
N LEU A 173 -2.92 18.11 12.83
CA LEU A 173 -2.52 17.45 11.57
C LEU A 173 -1.04 17.65 11.23
N GLN A 174 -0.47 18.83 11.49
CA GLN A 174 0.96 19.10 11.37
C GLN A 174 1.77 18.07 12.18
N GLN A 175 1.34 17.76 13.41
CA GLN A 175 1.97 16.71 14.22
C GLN A 175 1.74 15.30 13.63
N LEU A 176 0.53 14.98 13.14
CA LEU A 176 0.22 13.70 12.48
C LEU A 176 1.12 13.44 11.26
N PHE A 177 1.51 14.47 10.51
CA PHE A 177 2.33 14.34 9.31
C PHE A 177 3.83 14.49 9.58
N PHE A 178 4.25 15.40 10.48
CA PHE A 178 5.64 15.86 10.58
C PHE A 178 6.29 15.74 11.96
N ALA A 179 5.62 15.23 13.01
CA ALA A 179 6.27 15.03 14.31
C ALA A 179 7.43 14.02 14.20
N GLN A 180 8.57 14.32 14.81
CA GLN A 180 9.82 13.57 14.62
C GLN A 180 10.52 13.29 15.95
N GLY A 181 11.30 12.20 16.01
CA GLY A 181 12.14 11.83 17.14
C GLY A 181 11.65 10.64 17.97
N GLU A 182 12.21 10.48 19.16
CA GLU A 182 11.91 9.34 20.03
C GLU A 182 10.44 9.36 20.49
N GLY A 183 9.72 8.27 20.26
CA GLY A 183 8.30 8.15 20.58
C GLY A 183 7.34 8.90 19.64
N ALA A 184 7.84 9.60 18.61
CA ALA A 184 6.99 10.18 17.58
C ALA A 184 6.17 9.11 16.85
N LYS A 185 4.97 9.50 16.40
CA LYS A 185 4.08 8.74 15.52
C LYS A 185 3.54 9.70 14.46
N SER A 186 4.24 9.79 13.34
CA SER A 186 3.82 10.63 12.21
C SER A 186 4.12 9.93 10.89
N VAL A 187 3.55 10.45 9.81
CA VAL A 187 3.84 9.98 8.44
C VAL A 187 5.33 10.13 8.11
N ALA A 188 5.96 11.27 8.43
CA ALA A 188 7.39 11.47 8.18
C ALA A 188 8.28 10.56 9.05
N ASP A 189 7.89 10.31 10.31
CA ASP A 189 8.61 9.39 11.21
C ASP A 189 8.47 7.93 10.78
N TYR A 190 7.30 7.54 10.24
CA TYR A 190 7.09 6.23 9.62
C TYR A 190 8.05 6.00 8.47
N PHE A 191 8.08 6.94 7.52
CA PHE A 191 8.91 6.83 6.34
C PHE A 191 10.41 6.90 6.68
N GLU A 192 10.81 7.69 7.67
CA GLU A 192 12.20 7.71 8.13
C GLU A 192 12.62 6.39 8.82
N LYS A 193 11.78 5.82 9.70
CA LYS A 193 12.09 4.55 10.39
C LYS A 193 12.04 3.35 9.45
N THR A 194 11.04 3.25 8.58
CA THR A 194 10.88 2.12 7.64
C THR A 194 11.96 2.08 6.56
N SER A 195 12.49 3.25 6.16
CA SER A 195 13.64 3.38 5.26
C SER A 195 15.01 3.32 5.96
N ASN A 196 15.06 3.15 7.29
CA ASN A 196 16.28 3.21 8.11
C ASN A 196 17.09 4.52 7.89
N GLY A 197 16.39 5.66 7.79
CA GLY A 197 16.96 6.99 7.60
C GLY A 197 17.23 7.39 6.15
N GLN A 198 16.97 6.50 5.18
CA GLN A 198 17.31 6.73 3.76
C GLN A 198 16.30 7.61 3.01
N PHE A 199 15.07 7.75 3.51
CA PHE A 199 14.01 8.56 2.91
C PHE A 199 13.35 9.48 3.95
N LYS A 200 13.02 10.72 3.55
CA LYS A 200 12.51 11.78 4.42
C LYS A 200 11.43 12.63 3.73
N LEU A 201 10.47 13.09 4.52
CA LEU A 201 9.40 14.00 4.10
C LEU A 201 9.46 15.33 4.89
N PRO A 202 10.34 16.28 4.50
CA PRO A 202 10.32 17.62 5.08
C PRO A 202 9.03 18.37 4.72
N PRO A 203 8.57 19.32 5.54
CA PRO A 203 7.45 20.18 5.20
C PRO A 203 7.79 21.09 4.01
N VAL A 204 6.75 21.48 3.27
CA VAL A 204 6.82 22.50 2.21
C VAL A 204 6.90 23.91 2.78
N VAL A 205 7.72 24.74 2.15
CA VAL A 205 7.83 26.20 2.39
C VAL A 205 6.54 26.88 1.91
N GLU A 206 5.88 27.60 2.80
CA GLU A 206 4.50 28.10 2.62
C GLU A 206 4.15 29.24 3.62
N ASP A 207 3.11 30.03 3.35
CA ASP A 207 2.74 31.21 4.17
C ASP A 207 1.34 31.18 4.85
N HIS A 208 0.62 30.06 4.81
CA HIS A 208 -0.71 29.88 5.37
C HIS A 208 -0.70 29.49 6.86
N GLY A 209 -0.70 30.49 7.72
CA GLY A 209 -0.95 30.31 9.16
C GLY A 209 0.34 30.12 9.96
N THR A 210 0.87 28.90 10.04
CA THR A 210 2.17 28.64 10.68
C THR A 210 3.23 28.44 9.60
N LEU A 211 3.96 29.52 9.31
CA LEU A 211 4.96 29.56 8.24
C LEU A 211 5.85 28.30 8.18
N ASP A 212 5.98 27.75 6.98
CA ASP A 212 6.86 26.63 6.63
C ASP A 212 6.58 25.33 7.42
N ASP A 213 5.37 25.13 7.95
CA ASP A 213 4.99 23.90 8.66
C ASP A 213 4.46 22.77 7.76
N GLY A 214 4.24 23.08 6.48
CA GLY A 214 3.76 22.15 5.43
C GLY A 214 2.25 21.99 5.34
N VAL A 215 1.44 22.77 6.08
CA VAL A 215 -0.01 22.61 6.19
C VAL A 215 -0.79 23.86 5.76
N VAL A 216 -1.46 23.79 4.60
CA VAL A 216 -2.38 24.85 4.12
C VAL A 216 -3.82 24.46 4.43
N GLY A 217 -4.50 25.13 5.37
CA GLY A 217 -5.87 24.77 5.74
C GLY A 217 -6.53 25.58 6.86
N TRP A 218 -7.85 25.74 6.93
CA TRP A 218 -8.93 25.15 6.12
C TRP A 218 -9.36 26.05 4.94
N LEU A 219 -9.19 25.58 3.70
CA LEU A 219 -9.58 26.30 2.48
C LEU A 219 -11.04 26.04 2.09
N ARG A 220 -11.79 27.08 1.70
CA ARG A 220 -13.15 26.93 1.17
C ARG A 220 -13.13 26.54 -0.32
N LEU A 221 -13.28 25.25 -0.60
CA LEU A 221 -13.23 24.67 -1.95
C LEU A 221 -14.46 25.03 -2.80
N GLY A 222 -15.64 25.15 -2.18
CA GLY A 222 -16.87 25.51 -2.90
C GLY A 222 -18.15 25.26 -2.11
N GLY A 223 -19.30 25.30 -2.81
CA GLY A 223 -20.61 25.14 -2.17
C GLY A 223 -20.99 23.68 -1.85
N ALA A 224 -20.66 22.74 -2.71
CA ALA A 224 -21.02 21.33 -2.53
C ALA A 224 -19.93 20.38 -3.03
N MET A 225 -19.60 19.37 -2.21
CA MET A 225 -18.66 18.31 -2.58
C MET A 225 -19.18 17.53 -3.80
N PRO A 226 -18.35 17.31 -4.84
CA PRO A 226 -18.69 16.42 -5.95
C PRO A 226 -19.11 15.04 -5.46
N GLU A 227 -20.22 14.50 -5.98
CA GLU A 227 -20.73 13.15 -5.62
C GLU A 227 -20.78 12.92 -4.08
N SER A 228 -21.09 13.98 -3.33
CA SER A 228 -20.92 14.16 -1.89
C SER A 228 -20.96 12.88 -1.04
N SER A 229 -22.13 12.23 -0.96
CA SER A 229 -22.36 11.07 -0.08
C SER A 229 -22.11 9.71 -0.73
N SER A 230 -21.64 9.67 -1.98
CA SER A 230 -21.24 8.42 -2.65
C SER A 230 -20.06 7.75 -1.95
N MET A 231 -20.18 6.44 -1.73
CA MET A 231 -19.07 5.58 -1.30
C MET A 231 -18.09 5.31 -2.45
N GLU A 232 -18.64 5.09 -3.65
CA GLU A 232 -17.83 5.02 -4.87
C GLU A 232 -17.19 6.37 -5.13
N THR A 233 -15.86 6.40 -5.27
CA THR A 233 -15.10 7.62 -5.48
C THR A 233 -14.59 7.69 -6.92
N SER A 234 -15.39 8.33 -7.79
CA SER A 234 -15.05 8.48 -9.21
C SER A 234 -13.77 9.31 -9.42
N ALA A 235 -13.15 9.15 -10.59
CA ALA A 235 -12.03 9.99 -10.98
C ALA A 235 -12.43 11.47 -11.14
N TYR A 236 -13.69 11.76 -11.49
CA TYR A 236 -14.20 13.15 -11.49
C TYR A 236 -14.24 13.70 -10.07
N LYS A 237 -14.79 12.93 -9.10
CA LYS A 237 -14.90 13.32 -7.70
C LYS A 237 -13.54 13.72 -7.13
N SER A 238 -12.55 12.82 -7.15
CA SER A 238 -11.24 13.10 -6.59
C SER A 238 -10.47 14.18 -7.35
N ASN A 239 -10.43 14.13 -8.69
CA ASN A 239 -9.69 15.14 -9.45
C ASN A 239 -10.31 16.53 -9.26
N ARG A 240 -11.63 16.65 -9.13
CA ARG A 240 -12.28 17.94 -8.84
C ARG A 240 -11.85 18.47 -7.48
N ILE A 241 -11.95 17.67 -6.42
CA ILE A 241 -11.59 18.10 -5.06
C ILE A 241 -10.11 18.47 -4.97
N ALA A 242 -9.22 17.65 -5.54
CA ALA A 242 -7.80 17.93 -5.55
C ALA A 242 -7.44 19.17 -6.39
N ALA A 243 -8.08 19.38 -7.55
CA ALA A 243 -7.88 20.58 -8.34
C ALA A 243 -8.37 21.84 -7.61
N ASP A 244 -9.55 21.80 -6.99
CA ASP A 244 -10.09 22.94 -6.23
C ASP A 244 -9.15 23.29 -5.06
N ALA A 245 -8.62 22.28 -4.34
CA ALA A 245 -7.68 22.46 -3.23
C ALA A 245 -6.30 22.98 -3.66
N ILE A 246 -5.68 22.36 -4.66
CA ILE A 246 -4.35 22.73 -5.17
C ILE A 246 -4.37 24.14 -5.77
N ASN A 247 -5.39 24.49 -6.56
CA ASN A 247 -5.50 25.83 -7.15
C ASN A 247 -5.67 26.92 -6.09
N LEU A 248 -6.32 26.63 -4.95
CA LEU A 248 -6.42 27.58 -3.84
C LEU A 248 -5.11 27.65 -3.03
N ALA A 249 -4.37 26.55 -2.88
CA ALA A 249 -3.05 26.54 -2.23
C ALA A 249 -1.97 27.34 -3.02
N MET A 250 -2.18 27.60 -4.32
CA MET A 250 -1.25 28.40 -5.15
C MET A 250 -1.10 29.87 -4.71
N SER A 251 -1.93 30.40 -3.81
CA SER A 251 -1.68 31.71 -3.18
C SER A 251 -0.69 31.67 -2.02
N HIS A 252 -0.39 30.48 -1.50
CA HIS A 252 0.44 30.24 -0.31
C HIS A 252 1.72 29.45 -0.61
N VAL A 253 1.69 28.61 -1.66
CA VAL A 253 2.79 27.75 -2.08
C VAL A 253 3.28 28.16 -3.47
N ASP A 254 4.60 28.27 -3.62
CA ASP A 254 5.25 28.40 -4.92
C ASP A 254 5.58 27.01 -5.48
N PHE A 255 4.63 26.40 -6.19
CA PHE A 255 4.84 25.14 -6.88
C PHE A 255 5.95 25.23 -7.93
N THR A 256 6.24 26.42 -8.49
CA THR A 256 7.34 26.58 -9.46
C THR A 256 8.73 26.42 -8.85
N ALA A 257 8.85 26.49 -7.52
CA ALA A 257 10.09 26.21 -6.79
C ALA A 257 10.41 24.71 -6.67
N TYR A 258 9.44 23.84 -6.93
CA TYR A 258 9.56 22.37 -6.82
C TYR A 258 9.72 21.67 -8.18
N ASP A 259 9.80 22.40 -9.30
CA ASP A 259 10.18 21.83 -10.61
C ASP A 259 11.71 21.69 -10.66
N VAL A 260 12.22 20.64 -10.01
CA VAL A 260 13.65 20.41 -9.79
C VAL A 260 14.34 20.02 -11.09
N ASN A 261 13.64 19.25 -11.95
CA ASN A 261 14.15 18.83 -13.25
C ASN A 261 13.97 19.90 -14.36
N GLY A 262 13.03 20.84 -14.19
CA GLY A 262 12.81 21.96 -15.10
C GLY A 262 11.97 21.63 -16.34
N ASP A 263 11.21 20.54 -16.34
CA ASP A 263 10.37 20.12 -17.47
C ASP A 263 8.94 20.67 -17.46
N GLY A 264 8.58 21.45 -16.43
CA GLY A 264 7.28 22.09 -16.30
C GLY A 264 6.17 21.19 -15.76
N ASN A 265 6.51 20.03 -15.17
CA ASN A 265 5.54 19.15 -14.51
C ASN A 265 6.04 18.79 -13.11
N ILE A 266 5.28 19.16 -12.08
CA ILE A 266 5.52 18.72 -10.71
C ILE A 266 4.98 17.31 -10.55
N ARG A 267 5.89 16.37 -10.25
CA ARG A 267 5.58 14.97 -9.96
C ARG A 267 5.79 14.65 -8.48
N SER A 268 5.31 13.48 -8.05
CA SER A 268 5.49 13.00 -6.68
C SER A 268 6.95 12.76 -6.28
N ASP A 269 7.88 12.65 -7.23
CA ASP A 269 9.34 12.58 -7.01
C ASP A 269 9.95 13.93 -6.61
N GLU A 270 9.21 15.02 -6.81
CA GLU A 270 9.68 16.38 -6.54
C GLU A 270 8.87 17.07 -5.45
N LEU A 271 7.56 16.75 -5.36
CA LEU A 271 6.65 17.23 -4.33
C LEU A 271 5.54 16.21 -4.06
N ALA A 272 5.45 15.74 -2.82
CA ALA A 272 4.33 14.95 -2.33
C ALA A 272 3.15 15.87 -1.98
N ILE A 273 1.93 15.50 -2.38
CA ILE A 273 0.72 16.28 -2.10
C ILE A 273 -0.35 15.36 -1.48
N VAL A 274 -0.80 15.71 -0.28
CA VAL A 274 -1.94 15.08 0.40
C VAL A 274 -3.07 16.09 0.55
N VAL A 275 -4.26 15.75 0.03
CA VAL A 275 -5.47 16.56 0.18
C VAL A 275 -6.37 15.94 1.25
N ILE A 276 -6.67 16.69 2.30
CA ILE A 276 -7.61 16.30 3.36
C ILE A 276 -8.91 17.06 3.13
N VAL A 277 -9.99 16.33 2.85
CA VAL A 277 -11.30 16.95 2.60
C VAL A 277 -12.25 16.76 3.78
N ALA A 278 -12.92 17.84 4.18
CA ALA A 278 -13.94 17.82 5.22
C ALA A 278 -15.07 16.86 4.84
N GLY A 279 -15.24 15.82 5.65
CA GLY A 279 -16.07 14.65 5.32
C GLY A 279 -15.59 13.43 6.09
N TYR A 280 -16.34 12.34 6.01
CA TYR A 280 -15.87 11.05 6.50
C TYR A 280 -14.87 10.40 5.55
N GLU A 281 -13.95 9.63 6.11
CA GLU A 281 -13.22 8.63 5.36
C GLU A 281 -14.14 7.43 5.09
N GLY A 282 -14.32 7.11 3.81
CA GLY A 282 -15.18 6.03 3.32
C GLY A 282 -14.66 4.67 3.73
N SER A 283 -13.34 4.46 3.70
CA SER A 283 -12.72 3.20 4.14
C SER A 283 -12.89 2.98 5.64
N TYR A 284 -13.02 4.03 6.46
CA TYR A 284 -13.37 3.90 7.89
C TYR A 284 -14.81 3.42 8.13
N GLY A 285 -15.69 3.43 7.12
CA GLY A 285 -17.00 2.76 7.14
C GLY A 285 -18.02 3.25 8.17
N ARG A 286 -17.67 4.14 9.12
CA ARG A 286 -18.53 4.61 10.22
C ARG A 286 -18.59 6.12 10.40
N ASP A 287 -19.76 6.60 10.81
CA ASP A 287 -20.00 7.99 11.23
C ASP A 287 -19.59 8.24 12.70
N GLN A 288 -19.67 9.48 13.16
CA GLN A 288 -19.36 9.90 14.53
C GLN A 288 -20.24 9.26 15.63
N HIS A 289 -21.35 8.62 15.27
CA HIS A 289 -22.26 7.90 16.17
C HIS A 289 -22.07 6.37 16.06
N GLY A 290 -21.07 5.91 15.29
CA GLY A 290 -20.81 4.51 15.03
C GLY A 290 -21.79 3.86 14.04
N ARG A 291 -22.61 4.62 13.31
CA ARG A 291 -23.51 4.08 12.26
C ARG A 291 -22.72 3.81 10.98
N VAL A 292 -23.14 2.84 10.18
CA VAL A 292 -22.45 2.49 8.92
C VAL A 292 -22.66 3.60 7.89
N LEU A 293 -21.58 4.06 7.24
CA LEU A 293 -21.62 5.17 6.28
C LEU A 293 -22.41 4.86 4.99
N ALA A 294 -22.66 3.58 4.70
CA ALA A 294 -23.52 3.13 3.60
C ALA A 294 -25.01 3.48 3.83
N ASP A 295 -25.46 3.54 5.09
CA ASP A 295 -26.83 3.92 5.45
C ASP A 295 -27.03 5.44 5.52
N ASP A 296 -25.95 6.17 5.81
CA ASP A 296 -25.94 7.62 5.77
C ASP A 296 -25.97 8.11 4.31
N LYS A 297 -26.94 8.95 3.95
CA LYS A 297 -27.06 9.51 2.59
C LYS A 297 -26.68 10.99 2.52
N ASN A 298 -26.29 11.59 3.64
CA ASN A 298 -26.23 13.03 3.81
C ASN A 298 -24.83 13.57 4.11
N SER A 299 -23.96 12.81 4.80
CA SER A 299 -22.59 13.29 5.03
C SER A 299 -21.75 13.22 3.75
N PRO A 300 -20.96 14.26 3.46
CA PRO A 300 -19.86 14.16 2.51
C PRO A 300 -18.85 13.11 2.99
N ARG A 301 -18.32 12.34 2.06
CA ARG A 301 -17.25 11.38 2.31
C ARG A 301 -16.41 11.16 1.06
N ILE A 302 -15.20 10.67 1.24
CA ILE A 302 -14.34 10.18 0.16
C ILE A 302 -13.70 8.88 0.62
N TRP A 303 -13.51 7.93 -0.29
CA TRP A 303 -12.65 6.78 -0.03
C TRP A 303 -11.21 7.19 -0.32
N ALA A 304 -10.30 7.04 0.64
CA ALA A 304 -8.91 7.42 0.49
C ALA A 304 -8.25 6.68 -0.68
N GLN A 305 -7.59 7.43 -1.55
CA GLN A 305 -6.97 6.92 -2.76
C GLN A 305 -5.93 7.88 -3.33
N SER A 306 -5.09 7.35 -4.21
CA SER A 306 -4.05 8.10 -4.91
C SER A 306 -4.28 8.06 -6.43
N ARG A 307 -4.07 9.21 -7.10
CA ARG A 307 -4.50 9.44 -8.50
C ARG A 307 -3.65 10.46 -9.26
N SER A 308 -3.86 10.49 -10.58
CA SER A 308 -3.34 11.50 -11.51
C SER A 308 -4.45 12.28 -12.22
N PHE A 309 -4.10 13.48 -12.70
CA PHE A 309 -5.02 14.33 -13.46
C PHE A 309 -5.12 13.89 -14.92
N VAL A 310 -5.97 12.88 -15.17
CA VAL A 310 -6.30 12.42 -16.53
C VAL A 310 -7.55 13.17 -17.03
N THR A 311 -7.35 14.34 -17.65
CA THR A 311 -8.46 15.21 -18.10
C THR A 311 -9.41 14.54 -19.11
N SER A 312 -8.90 13.66 -19.97
CA SER A 312 -9.71 12.89 -20.93
C SER A 312 -10.66 11.88 -20.28
N PHE A 313 -10.39 11.47 -19.03
CA PHE A 313 -11.19 10.51 -18.28
C PHE A 313 -12.06 11.17 -17.21
N SER A 314 -11.48 12.11 -16.46
CA SER A 314 -12.16 12.82 -15.36
C SER A 314 -12.94 14.06 -15.80
N GLY A 315 -12.63 14.66 -16.97
CA GLY A 315 -13.19 15.96 -17.36
C GLY A 315 -12.69 17.14 -16.52
N VAL A 316 -11.68 16.94 -15.66
CA VAL A 316 -11.08 17.98 -14.82
C VAL A 316 -9.73 18.40 -15.40
N GLU A 317 -9.51 19.70 -15.55
CA GLU A 317 -8.23 20.24 -16.01
C GLU A 317 -7.13 20.07 -14.95
N VAL A 318 -5.92 19.80 -15.43
CA VAL A 318 -4.70 19.75 -14.61
C VAL A 318 -4.45 21.12 -13.96
N PRO A 319 -4.23 21.20 -12.63
CA PRO A 319 -3.82 22.44 -11.97
C PRO A 319 -2.51 22.98 -12.55
N ARG A 320 -2.44 24.30 -12.81
CA ARG A 320 -1.24 24.96 -13.32
C ARG A 320 -0.96 26.26 -12.60
N GLN A 321 0.28 26.45 -12.14
CA GLN A 321 0.75 27.72 -11.61
C GLN A 321 1.68 28.39 -12.62
N THR A 322 1.61 29.71 -12.73
CA THR A 322 2.63 30.52 -13.42
C THR A 322 3.11 31.61 -12.49
N LYS A 323 4.40 31.62 -12.19
CA LYS A 323 5.04 32.57 -11.28
C LYS A 323 6.47 32.85 -11.74
N ASP A 324 6.89 34.11 -11.65
CA ASP A 324 8.22 34.60 -12.05
C ASP A 324 8.72 34.10 -13.42
N GLY A 325 7.80 33.97 -14.38
CA GLY A 325 8.08 33.54 -15.75
C GLY A 325 8.22 32.03 -15.95
N ARG A 326 8.08 31.21 -14.90
CA ARG A 326 7.96 29.74 -14.98
C ARG A 326 6.50 29.33 -14.95
N THR A 327 6.16 28.26 -15.67
CA THR A 327 4.84 27.63 -15.66
C THR A 327 5.01 26.15 -15.36
N VAL A 328 4.30 25.65 -14.36
CA VAL A 328 4.29 24.23 -13.98
C VAL A 328 2.88 23.66 -14.00
N SER A 329 2.75 22.39 -14.36
CA SER A 329 1.52 21.59 -14.26
C SER A 329 1.67 20.58 -13.13
N ILE A 330 0.68 20.44 -12.26
CA ILE A 330 0.71 19.44 -11.18
C ILE A 330 0.16 18.12 -11.71
N ASN A 331 1.02 17.29 -12.31
CA ASN A 331 0.62 16.02 -12.91
C ASN A 331 1.82 15.11 -13.18
N THR A 332 1.53 13.83 -13.40
CA THR A 332 2.52 12.86 -13.85
C THR A 332 2.50 12.64 -15.36
N SER A 333 3.61 12.14 -15.86
CA SER A 333 3.77 11.60 -17.21
C SER A 333 4.00 10.09 -17.10
N GLY A 334 3.07 9.26 -17.58
CA GLY A 334 3.12 7.80 -17.40
C GLY A 334 2.37 7.34 -16.15
N ASP A 335 2.87 6.28 -15.51
CA ASP A 335 2.10 5.46 -14.55
C ASP A 335 2.15 5.93 -13.08
N GLY A 336 2.94 6.96 -12.76
CA GLY A 336 3.00 7.55 -11.42
C GLY A 336 1.74 8.34 -11.04
N MET A 337 1.55 8.61 -9.75
CA MET A 337 0.41 9.37 -9.21
C MET A 337 0.79 10.80 -8.78
N ALA A 338 -0.13 11.76 -8.94
CA ALA A 338 0.12 13.18 -8.70
C ALA A 338 -0.25 13.66 -7.29
N TYR A 339 -1.21 13.00 -6.63
CA TYR A 339 -1.64 13.33 -5.28
C TYR A 339 -2.31 12.14 -4.59
N SER A 340 -2.38 12.20 -3.26
CA SER A 340 -3.21 11.35 -2.40
C SER A 340 -4.37 12.19 -1.81
N ILE A 341 -5.56 11.62 -1.65
CA ILE A 341 -6.72 12.31 -1.08
C ILE A 341 -7.42 11.46 -0.02
N ILE A 342 -7.79 12.07 1.11
CA ILE A 342 -8.26 11.37 2.34
C ILE A 342 -9.41 12.15 2.99
N GLY A 343 -10.37 11.43 3.59
CA GLY A 343 -11.45 12.03 4.38
C GLY A 343 -10.96 12.46 5.77
N GLU A 344 -11.30 13.67 6.21
CA GLU A 344 -10.90 14.23 7.51
C GLU A 344 -11.30 13.36 8.71
N ARG A 345 -12.48 12.72 8.66
CA ARG A 345 -13.13 12.12 9.83
C ARG A 345 -13.12 10.60 9.76
N HIS A 346 -12.39 9.99 10.68
CA HIS A 346 -12.46 8.56 10.96
C HIS A 346 -13.50 8.38 12.08
N GLY A 347 -14.78 8.32 11.72
CA GLY A 347 -15.89 8.28 12.67
C GLY A 347 -15.88 9.47 13.65
N ASN A 348 -15.77 9.19 14.95
CA ASN A 348 -15.85 10.22 15.99
C ASN A 348 -14.51 10.95 16.27
N HIS A 349 -13.43 10.59 15.58
CA HIS A 349 -12.13 11.27 15.67
C HIS A 349 -11.65 11.79 14.30
N ALA A 350 -10.56 12.57 14.31
CA ALA A 350 -9.86 12.98 13.10
C ALA A 350 -9.10 11.80 12.49
N MET A 351 -8.69 11.93 11.22
CA MET A 351 -7.93 10.89 10.52
C MET A 351 -6.67 10.44 11.25
N THR A 352 -6.33 9.17 11.06
CA THR A 352 -5.13 8.53 11.61
C THR A 352 -4.06 8.36 10.52
N MET A 353 -2.78 8.29 10.91
CA MET A 353 -1.64 8.38 9.98
C MET A 353 -1.51 7.22 8.99
N GLY A 354 -2.05 6.04 9.33
CA GLY A 354 -1.80 4.80 8.60
C GLY A 354 -2.33 4.77 7.17
N ILE A 355 -3.50 5.38 6.93
CA ILE A 355 -4.01 5.57 5.57
C ILE A 355 -3.16 6.57 4.78
N ALA A 356 -2.73 7.67 5.40
CA ALA A 356 -1.84 8.61 4.73
C ALA A 356 -0.50 7.99 4.35
N ALA A 357 0.07 7.13 5.20
CA ALA A 357 1.29 6.38 4.88
C ALA A 357 1.07 5.36 3.76
N HIS A 358 -0.06 4.65 3.75
CA HIS A 358 -0.44 3.71 2.69
C HIS A 358 -0.60 4.40 1.33
N GLU A 359 -1.36 5.49 1.28
CA GLU A 359 -1.60 6.27 0.06
C GLU A 359 -0.32 6.93 -0.48
N LEU A 360 0.56 7.41 0.41
CA LEU A 360 1.89 7.86 0.02
C LEU A 360 2.78 6.69 -0.46
N GLY A 361 2.55 5.47 0.01
CA GLY A 361 3.14 4.24 -0.54
C GLY A 361 2.88 4.09 -2.04
N HIS A 362 1.64 4.30 -2.46
CA HIS A 362 1.26 4.35 -3.87
C HIS A 362 1.86 5.57 -4.58
N SER A 363 1.61 6.79 -4.07
CA SER A 363 1.90 8.00 -4.84
C SER A 363 3.38 8.34 -4.93
N LEU A 364 4.16 8.08 -3.89
CA LEU A 364 5.61 8.28 -3.89
C LEU A 364 6.39 7.14 -4.54
N PHE A 365 5.89 5.90 -4.59
CA PHE A 365 6.76 4.79 -4.98
C PHE A 365 6.18 3.81 -6.00
N GLY A 366 4.89 3.86 -6.28
CA GLY A 366 4.25 2.84 -7.11
C GLY A 366 4.26 1.46 -6.44
N LEU A 367 4.17 1.39 -5.11
CA LEU A 367 3.89 0.13 -4.40
C LEU A 367 2.42 -0.27 -4.59
N PRO A 368 2.13 -1.47 -5.13
CA PRO A 368 0.77 -1.96 -5.33
C PRO A 368 0.11 -2.35 -4.00
N ASP A 369 -1.20 -2.55 -4.03
CA ASP A 369 -1.92 -3.20 -2.95
C ASP A 369 -1.57 -4.69 -2.85
N LEU A 370 -1.28 -5.10 -1.62
CA LEU A 370 -0.95 -6.46 -1.22
C LEU A 370 -2.09 -7.16 -0.45
N TYR A 371 -3.19 -6.44 -0.18
CA TYR A 371 -4.49 -7.09 0.03
C TYR A 371 -5.03 -7.56 -1.33
N ASP A 372 -5.92 -8.56 -1.33
CA ASP A 372 -6.50 -9.06 -2.57
C ASP A 372 -7.66 -8.17 -3.01
N ILE A 373 -7.38 -7.32 -4.01
CA ILE A 373 -8.33 -6.37 -4.59
C ILE A 373 -9.59 -7.01 -5.21
N SER A 374 -9.62 -8.34 -5.38
CA SER A 374 -10.82 -9.05 -5.84
C SER A 374 -11.82 -9.37 -4.72
N GLY A 375 -11.40 -9.22 -3.45
CA GLY A 375 -12.19 -9.54 -2.26
C GLY A 375 -12.34 -11.04 -1.98
N VAL A 376 -11.60 -11.92 -2.69
CA VAL A 376 -11.66 -13.38 -2.47
C VAL A 376 -10.87 -13.80 -1.24
N SER A 377 -9.80 -13.08 -0.90
CA SER A 377 -8.93 -13.31 0.26
C SER A 377 -8.54 -12.01 0.96
N ASN A 378 -7.80 -12.07 2.07
CA ASN A 378 -7.22 -10.87 2.68
C ASN A 378 -5.82 -10.50 2.12
N GLY A 379 -5.34 -11.20 1.09
CA GLY A 379 -3.95 -11.11 0.64
C GLY A 379 -2.98 -11.34 1.80
N VAL A 380 -1.98 -10.46 1.98
CA VAL A 380 -1.05 -10.54 3.12
C VAL A 380 -1.64 -10.07 4.46
N GLY A 381 -2.92 -9.70 4.51
CA GLY A 381 -3.60 -9.29 5.75
C GLY A 381 -2.95 -8.09 6.45
N GLY A 382 -2.93 -8.09 7.78
CA GLY A 382 -2.31 -7.06 8.61
C GLY A 382 -0.79 -6.98 8.53
N TRP A 383 -0.11 -7.89 7.81
CA TRP A 383 1.34 -8.04 7.85
C TRP A 383 2.14 -7.01 7.04
N SER A 384 1.48 -6.17 6.23
CA SER A 384 2.11 -5.05 5.49
C SER A 384 1.26 -3.78 5.54
N LEU A 385 1.92 -2.62 5.52
CA LEU A 385 1.29 -1.31 5.27
C LEU A 385 0.47 -1.31 3.98
N MET A 386 0.96 -1.94 2.92
CA MET A 386 0.30 -2.00 1.61
C MET A 386 -0.89 -2.98 1.60
N SER A 387 -1.34 -3.40 2.78
CA SER A 387 -2.51 -4.24 3.00
C SER A 387 -3.25 -3.68 4.24
N TYR A 388 -3.99 -4.52 4.96
CA TYR A 388 -4.72 -4.11 6.16
C TYR A 388 -3.82 -3.56 7.28
N GLY A 389 -2.50 -3.75 7.22
CA GLY A 389 -1.54 -3.20 8.18
C GLY A 389 -1.54 -1.66 8.27
N SER A 390 -2.08 -0.96 7.26
CA SER A 390 -2.43 0.47 7.33
C SER A 390 -3.36 0.82 8.51
N TRP A 391 -4.20 -0.12 8.95
CA TRP A 391 -5.08 0.02 10.12
C TRP A 391 -4.48 -0.49 11.44
N GLY A 392 -3.17 -0.75 11.48
CA GLY A 392 -2.43 -1.17 12.67
C GLY A 392 -2.68 -0.30 13.90
N LYS A 393 -2.67 -0.93 15.07
CA LYS A 393 -3.01 -0.30 16.35
C LYS A 393 -2.32 -0.98 17.52
N THR A 394 -1.71 -0.19 18.41
CA THR A 394 -1.21 -0.69 19.69
C THR A 394 -2.29 -0.73 20.77
N SER A 395 -1.99 -1.34 21.92
CA SER A 395 -2.86 -1.29 23.09
C SER A 395 -3.00 0.10 23.72
N SER A 396 -2.05 1.01 23.47
CA SER A 396 -2.08 2.41 23.96
C SER A 396 -2.76 3.39 23.02
N ASP A 397 -2.95 3.03 21.75
CA ASP A 397 -3.58 3.88 20.75
C ASP A 397 -5.08 4.02 21.01
N SER A 398 -5.72 5.11 20.59
CA SER A 398 -7.17 5.27 20.74
C SER A 398 -7.96 4.64 19.57
N ALA A 399 -7.40 4.68 18.37
CA ALA A 399 -8.06 4.30 17.12
C ALA A 399 -7.17 3.48 16.16
N PRO A 400 -7.77 2.68 15.24
CA PRO A 400 -7.04 2.01 14.17
C PRO A 400 -6.27 2.98 13.26
N GLY A 401 -5.08 2.58 12.82
CA GLY A 401 -4.19 3.36 11.95
C GLY A 401 -3.37 4.44 12.67
N GLU A 402 -3.43 4.56 14.00
CA GLU A 402 -2.49 5.39 14.78
C GLU A 402 -1.06 4.82 14.77
N THR A 403 -0.92 3.50 14.65
CA THR A 403 0.38 2.82 14.51
C THR A 403 0.28 1.80 13.37
N PRO A 404 0.37 2.23 12.10
CA PRO A 404 0.40 1.30 10.98
C PRO A 404 1.56 0.31 11.11
N VAL A 405 1.38 -0.87 10.54
CA VAL A 405 2.38 -1.95 10.55
C VAL A 405 3.56 -1.60 9.64
N LEU A 406 4.73 -2.18 9.92
CA LEU A 406 5.90 -2.11 9.04
C LEU A 406 5.55 -2.62 7.63
N MET A 407 6.07 -1.97 6.59
CA MET A 407 6.11 -2.56 5.25
C MET A 407 6.80 -3.93 5.28
N ASP A 408 6.23 -4.89 4.58
CA ASP A 408 6.80 -6.23 4.42
C ASP A 408 8.21 -6.20 3.79
N GLY A 409 8.91 -7.32 3.92
CA GLY A 409 10.24 -7.51 3.34
C GLY A 409 10.33 -7.27 1.83
N TRP A 410 9.31 -7.59 1.03
CA TRP A 410 9.32 -7.33 -0.41
C TRP A 410 9.18 -5.85 -0.72
N SER A 411 8.22 -5.16 -0.09
CA SER A 411 8.02 -3.72 -0.26
C SER A 411 9.31 -2.95 0.06
N ARG A 412 9.94 -3.22 1.21
CA ARG A 412 11.21 -2.57 1.60
C ARG A 412 12.38 -2.92 0.68
N LEU A 413 12.40 -4.13 0.11
CA LEU A 413 13.40 -4.55 -0.88
C LEU A 413 13.20 -3.82 -2.22
N ALA A 414 11.97 -3.77 -2.73
CA ALA A 414 11.61 -3.15 -4.00
C ALA A 414 11.90 -1.64 -4.01
N LEU A 415 11.76 -0.98 -2.85
CA LEU A 415 12.15 0.42 -2.64
C LEU A 415 13.67 0.66 -2.56
N GLY A 416 14.48 -0.39 -2.44
CA GLY A 416 15.92 -0.29 -2.14
C GLY A 416 16.23 0.13 -0.70
N TRP A 417 15.25 0.11 0.22
CA TRP A 417 15.43 0.49 1.61
C TRP A 417 16.11 -0.58 2.46
N ILE A 418 16.13 -1.84 2.00
CA ILE A 418 16.90 -2.91 2.62
C ILE A 418 17.62 -3.75 1.56
N THR A 419 18.94 -3.93 1.74
CA THR A 419 19.72 -4.89 0.97
C THR A 419 19.54 -6.28 1.58
N PRO A 420 19.12 -7.30 0.81
CA PRO A 420 18.88 -8.63 1.34
C PRO A 420 20.20 -9.41 1.45
N ILE A 421 20.30 -10.25 2.47
CA ILE A 421 21.39 -11.21 2.63
C ILE A 421 21.01 -12.50 1.92
N ILE A 422 21.89 -13.02 1.05
CA ILE A 422 21.76 -14.36 0.47
C ILE A 422 22.68 -15.28 1.29
N PRO A 423 22.15 -16.19 2.13
CA PRO A 423 22.97 -17.10 2.92
C PRO A 423 23.52 -18.25 2.07
N ASN A 424 24.61 -18.88 2.51
CA ASN A 424 25.07 -20.14 1.94
C ASN A 424 24.23 -21.30 2.50
N SER A 425 24.34 -22.48 1.88
CA SER A 425 23.75 -23.69 2.47
C SER A 425 24.41 -24.04 3.80
N ASP A 426 23.59 -24.48 4.74
CA ASP A 426 23.89 -24.93 6.11
C ASP A 426 24.40 -23.84 7.07
N ASP A 427 24.44 -22.57 6.64
CA ASP A 427 24.74 -21.43 7.50
C ASP A 427 23.75 -21.36 8.67
N LEU A 428 24.26 -21.09 9.88
CA LEU A 428 23.44 -20.68 11.03
C LEU A 428 23.33 -19.16 11.01
N ILE A 429 22.12 -18.67 10.76
CA ILE A 429 21.81 -17.27 10.49
C ILE A 429 21.15 -16.66 11.73
N MET A 430 21.45 -15.39 12.03
CA MET A 430 20.74 -14.60 13.03
C MET A 430 19.80 -13.60 12.35
N ALA A 431 18.48 -13.72 12.58
CA ALA A 431 17.49 -12.75 12.14
C ALA A 431 17.15 -11.75 13.26
N ASN A 432 17.70 -10.54 13.15
CA ASN A 432 17.28 -9.41 13.98
C ASN A 432 15.89 -8.92 13.56
N ALA A 433 15.10 -8.46 14.52
CA ALA A 433 13.74 -7.95 14.31
C ALA A 433 13.66 -6.89 13.20
N ALA A 434 12.73 -7.09 12.26
CA ALA A 434 12.59 -6.31 11.02
C ALA A 434 12.36 -4.81 11.25
N ALA A 435 11.67 -4.45 12.34
CA ALA A 435 11.35 -3.08 12.72
C ALA A 435 12.48 -2.34 13.47
N ASN A 436 13.62 -3.00 13.75
CA ASN A 436 14.80 -2.37 14.34
C ASN A 436 15.77 -1.88 13.26
N SER A 437 16.61 -0.88 13.56
CA SER A 437 17.63 -0.36 12.64
C SER A 437 18.73 -1.37 12.25
N ALA A 438 18.89 -2.44 13.06
CA ALA A 438 19.74 -3.59 12.78
C ALA A 438 18.98 -4.78 12.14
N GLY A 439 17.70 -4.61 11.83
CA GLY A 439 16.84 -5.62 11.22
C GLY A 439 17.36 -6.09 9.87
N ASN A 440 17.15 -7.37 9.55
CA ASN A 440 17.71 -7.99 8.35
C ASN A 440 16.63 -8.71 7.56
N LEU A 441 16.84 -8.77 6.24
CA LEU A 441 16.02 -9.50 5.29
C LEU A 441 16.91 -10.52 4.59
N PHE A 442 16.45 -11.76 4.47
CA PHE A 442 17.16 -12.83 3.78
C PHE A 442 16.44 -13.17 2.48
N LYS A 443 17.17 -13.25 1.36
CA LYS A 443 16.63 -13.70 0.08
C LYS A 443 17.12 -15.12 -0.21
N LEU A 444 16.18 -16.05 -0.33
CA LEU A 444 16.42 -17.46 -0.61
C LEU A 444 16.07 -17.72 -2.09
N PRO A 445 17.07 -17.78 -2.99
CA PRO A 445 16.84 -18.00 -4.41
C PRO A 445 16.37 -19.43 -4.69
N THR A 446 15.61 -19.59 -5.78
CA THR A 446 15.25 -20.90 -6.33
C THR A 446 15.87 -21.08 -7.72
N VAL A 447 15.58 -22.20 -8.38
CA VAL A 447 15.92 -22.45 -9.79
C VAL A 447 15.32 -21.42 -10.78
N ARG A 448 14.41 -20.55 -10.33
CA ARG A 448 13.84 -19.42 -11.09
C ARG A 448 14.30 -18.10 -10.50
N ALA A 449 14.83 -17.20 -11.34
CA ALA A 449 15.37 -15.92 -10.88
C ALA A 449 14.30 -14.96 -10.31
N ASN A 450 13.08 -15.01 -10.85
CA ASN A 450 11.97 -14.13 -10.45
C ASN A 450 11.12 -14.71 -9.31
N GLU A 451 11.31 -15.99 -8.97
CA GLU A 451 10.47 -16.70 -8.00
C GLU A 451 11.34 -17.19 -6.82
N TYR A 452 11.13 -16.63 -5.63
CA TYR A 452 12.05 -16.77 -4.50
C TYR A 452 11.35 -16.53 -3.17
N PHE A 453 12.02 -16.90 -2.06
CA PHE A 453 11.52 -16.56 -0.74
C PHE A 453 12.26 -15.37 -0.13
N LEU A 454 11.53 -14.55 0.63
CA LEU A 454 12.11 -13.59 1.55
C LEU A 454 11.80 -14.00 2.98
N VAL A 455 12.77 -13.83 3.90
CA VAL A 455 12.60 -14.20 5.31
C VAL A 455 13.03 -13.04 6.21
N GLU A 456 12.19 -12.72 7.19
CA GLU A 456 12.45 -11.67 8.19
C GLU A 456 11.86 -12.06 9.55
N ASN A 457 12.49 -11.63 10.65
CA ASN A 457 11.95 -11.82 12.00
C ASN A 457 10.98 -10.68 12.32
N ARG A 458 9.67 -10.96 12.34
CA ARG A 458 8.65 -10.02 12.81
C ARG A 458 8.61 -10.08 14.33
N HIS A 459 8.59 -8.93 15.00
CA HIS A 459 8.66 -8.84 16.45
C HIS A 459 7.90 -7.63 16.97
N SER A 460 7.21 -7.74 18.11
CA SER A 460 6.45 -6.66 18.77
C SER A 460 7.33 -5.49 19.22
N SER A 461 7.76 -4.67 18.26
CA SER A 461 8.74 -3.59 18.37
C SER A 461 8.58 -2.60 17.21
N GLY A 462 8.93 -1.33 17.40
CA GLY A 462 8.74 -0.30 16.37
C GLY A 462 7.30 -0.27 15.83
N TYR A 463 7.14 -0.14 14.51
CA TYR A 463 5.83 -0.17 13.86
C TYR A 463 5.18 -1.55 13.82
N ASP A 464 5.92 -2.64 14.04
CA ASP A 464 5.32 -3.97 14.22
C ASP A 464 4.50 -4.07 15.52
N LEU A 465 4.58 -3.11 16.46
CA LEU A 465 3.60 -3.00 17.55
C LEU A 465 2.15 -2.80 17.03
N GLY A 466 1.97 -2.27 15.81
CA GLY A 466 0.67 -2.16 15.16
C GLY A 466 -0.02 -3.51 14.88
N LEU A 467 0.76 -4.59 14.76
CA LEU A 467 0.23 -5.94 14.54
C LEU A 467 -0.57 -6.47 15.74
N SER A 468 -0.33 -5.94 16.94
CA SER A 468 -1.07 -6.34 18.14
C SER A 468 -2.59 -6.27 17.98
N TYR A 469 -3.07 -5.39 17.09
CA TYR A 469 -4.47 -5.29 16.71
C TYR A 469 -5.02 -6.53 16.01
N PHE A 470 -4.29 -7.03 15.00
CA PHE A 470 -4.71 -8.16 14.17
C PHE A 470 -4.44 -9.49 14.85
N LEU A 471 -3.31 -9.59 15.55
CA LEU A 471 -2.83 -10.83 16.16
C LEU A 471 -3.42 -11.13 17.55
N TYR A 472 -4.17 -10.18 18.14
CA TYR A 472 -4.76 -10.26 19.48
C TYR A 472 -3.76 -10.50 20.64
N VAL A 473 -2.49 -10.16 20.44
CA VAL A 473 -1.43 -10.25 21.46
C VAL A 473 -0.60 -8.98 21.53
N SER A 474 -0.09 -8.65 22.72
CA SER A 474 0.84 -7.52 22.93
C SER A 474 2.32 -7.89 22.74
N GLN A 475 2.64 -9.18 22.66
CA GLN A 475 4.01 -9.69 22.46
C GLN A 475 3.99 -10.83 21.46
N PHE A 476 4.87 -10.78 20.46
CA PHE A 476 5.10 -11.84 19.50
C PHE A 476 6.52 -11.76 18.95
N SER A 477 7.02 -12.89 18.43
CA SER A 477 8.17 -12.91 17.53
C SER A 477 8.11 -14.14 16.64
N GLY A 478 8.81 -14.13 15.51
CA GLY A 478 9.01 -15.30 14.67
C GLY A 478 9.32 -14.91 13.23
N LEU A 479 9.70 -15.89 12.42
CA LEU A 479 9.98 -15.65 11.01
C LEU A 479 8.67 -15.54 10.23
N ALA A 480 8.50 -14.43 9.50
CA ALA A 480 7.63 -14.38 8.34
C ALA A 480 8.43 -14.90 7.13
N VAL A 481 7.78 -15.72 6.31
CA VAL A 481 8.34 -16.27 5.07
C VAL A 481 7.43 -15.82 3.94
N TRP A 482 7.97 -15.04 3.02
CA TRP A 482 7.25 -14.51 1.88
C TRP A 482 7.60 -15.29 0.62
N HIS A 483 6.62 -15.85 -0.10
CA HIS A 483 6.82 -16.38 -1.45
C HIS A 483 6.60 -15.24 -2.43
N ILE A 484 7.63 -14.93 -3.20
CA ILE A 484 7.65 -13.85 -4.18
C ILE A 484 7.67 -14.42 -5.59
N ASP A 485 6.86 -13.87 -6.49
CA ASP A 485 7.00 -14.04 -7.94
C ASP A 485 6.94 -12.68 -8.67
N ASP A 486 8.10 -12.09 -8.95
CA ASP A 486 8.24 -10.81 -9.67
C ASP A 486 7.80 -10.87 -11.15
N SER A 487 7.28 -12.00 -11.64
CA SER A 487 6.58 -12.07 -12.93
C SER A 487 5.07 -11.76 -12.84
N VAL A 488 4.52 -11.66 -11.62
CA VAL A 488 3.11 -11.31 -11.34
C VAL A 488 2.93 -9.79 -11.24
N GLY A 489 1.69 -9.31 -11.42
CA GLY A 489 1.33 -7.89 -11.49
C GLY A 489 1.38 -7.33 -12.91
N SER A 490 1.14 -6.03 -13.07
CA SER A 490 1.25 -5.31 -14.36
C SER A 490 1.52 -3.82 -14.12
N GLU A 491 2.41 -3.22 -14.91
CA GLU A 491 2.81 -1.82 -14.78
C GLU A 491 1.60 -0.86 -14.73
N GLY A 492 1.59 0.03 -13.75
CA GLY A 492 0.48 0.97 -13.48
C GLY A 492 -0.82 0.33 -12.96
N LEU A 493 -0.93 -1.00 -12.89
CA LEU A 493 -2.12 -1.71 -12.42
C LEU A 493 -1.92 -2.24 -10.99
N ASN A 494 -3.05 -2.49 -10.33
CA ASN A 494 -3.12 -2.87 -8.93
C ASN A 494 -3.44 -4.36 -8.75
N ASN A 495 -2.81 -5.23 -9.54
CA ASN A 495 -3.23 -6.63 -9.70
C ASN A 495 -2.22 -7.65 -9.15
N ASP A 496 -1.14 -7.19 -8.54
CA ASP A 496 -0.04 -7.98 -7.98
C ASP A 496 -0.53 -9.07 -7.01
N ASN A 497 -1.48 -8.76 -6.13
CA ASN A 497 -2.12 -9.74 -5.24
C ASN A 497 -3.60 -10.03 -5.55
N GLY A 498 -4.12 -9.54 -6.70
CA GLY A 498 -5.53 -9.70 -7.11
C GLY A 498 -5.93 -11.10 -7.61
N ASN A 499 -5.08 -12.11 -7.42
CA ASN A 499 -5.34 -13.50 -7.74
C ASN A 499 -4.90 -14.39 -6.55
N ALA A 500 -5.85 -14.83 -5.74
CA ALA A 500 -5.60 -15.67 -4.57
C ALA A 500 -4.88 -17.02 -4.88
N ALA A 501 -4.83 -17.47 -6.13
CA ALA A 501 -4.11 -18.70 -6.52
C ALA A 501 -2.67 -18.46 -7.03
N HIS A 502 -2.28 -17.22 -7.31
CA HIS A 502 -0.92 -16.85 -7.77
C HIS A 502 -0.72 -15.35 -7.50
N ARG A 503 -0.16 -15.04 -6.33
CA ARG A 503 0.14 -13.69 -5.86
C ARG A 503 1.58 -13.30 -6.22
N ARG A 504 1.88 -12.00 -6.27
CA ARG A 504 3.26 -11.49 -6.35
C ARG A 504 3.96 -11.59 -5.01
N VAL A 505 3.24 -11.29 -3.92
CA VAL A 505 3.74 -11.32 -2.55
C VAL A 505 2.78 -12.13 -1.71
N ASP A 506 3.20 -13.31 -1.29
CA ASP A 506 2.38 -14.21 -0.50
C ASP A 506 3.01 -14.48 0.86
N LEU A 507 2.21 -14.57 1.93
CA LEU A 507 2.72 -14.98 3.24
C LEU A 507 2.56 -16.49 3.36
N VAL A 508 3.66 -17.22 3.31
CA VAL A 508 3.66 -18.67 3.59
C VAL A 508 3.44 -18.85 5.09
N ALA A 509 2.19 -19.06 5.51
CA ALA A 509 1.85 -19.07 6.93
C ALA A 509 2.19 -20.42 7.59
N ALA A 510 2.92 -20.38 8.71
CA ALA A 510 3.28 -21.57 9.48
C ALA A 510 2.09 -22.46 9.87
N MET A 511 0.99 -21.81 10.28
CA MET A 511 -0.34 -22.39 10.39
C MET A 511 -1.38 -21.30 10.06
N GLY A 512 -2.61 -21.72 9.73
CA GLY A 512 -3.74 -20.79 9.54
C GLY A 512 -3.80 -20.12 8.17
N ASP A 513 -3.02 -20.60 7.20
CA ASP A 513 -2.98 -20.16 5.79
C ASP A 513 -4.37 -19.97 5.18
N THR A 514 -5.21 -21.02 5.30
CA THR A 514 -6.61 -21.03 4.84
C THR A 514 -7.46 -19.91 5.45
N ALA A 515 -7.12 -19.36 6.62
CA ALA A 515 -7.87 -18.26 7.23
C ALA A 515 -7.50 -16.89 6.63
N LEU A 516 -6.27 -16.70 6.13
CA LEU A 516 -5.91 -15.53 5.32
C LEU A 516 -6.55 -15.64 3.93
N ASP A 517 -6.47 -16.82 3.32
CA ASP A 517 -6.97 -17.10 1.97
C ASP A 517 -8.49 -17.07 1.84
N SER A 518 -9.23 -17.42 2.89
CA SER A 518 -10.70 -17.35 2.91
C SER A 518 -11.26 -16.01 3.43
N GLY A 519 -10.39 -15.03 3.71
CA GLY A 519 -10.78 -13.74 4.29
C GLY A 519 -11.17 -13.80 5.78
N ALA A 520 -11.20 -15.00 6.40
CA ALA A 520 -11.64 -15.21 7.78
C ALA A 520 -10.72 -14.56 8.84
N SER A 521 -9.46 -14.27 8.51
CA SER A 521 -8.48 -13.67 9.42
C SER A 521 -7.56 -12.72 8.68
N TYR A 522 -7.17 -11.62 9.33
CA TYR A 522 -6.15 -10.69 8.85
C TYR A 522 -4.74 -11.09 9.32
N GLY A 523 -4.59 -12.20 10.04
CA GLY A 523 -3.31 -12.67 10.58
C GLY A 523 -3.41 -13.14 12.02
N GLN A 524 -2.52 -14.04 12.40
CA GLN A 524 -2.45 -14.66 13.73
C GLN A 524 -0.98 -14.94 14.07
N VAL A 525 -0.62 -14.94 15.36
CA VAL A 525 0.76 -15.24 15.80
C VAL A 525 1.27 -16.57 15.23
N ILE A 526 0.37 -17.55 15.09
CA ILE A 526 0.65 -18.87 14.54
C ILE A 526 1.02 -18.88 13.04
N ASN A 527 0.89 -17.76 12.32
CA ASN A 527 1.42 -17.64 10.96
C ASN A 527 2.96 -17.56 10.94
N LEU A 528 3.60 -17.17 12.05
CA LEU A 528 5.06 -17.05 12.14
C LEU A 528 5.73 -18.38 12.54
N TYR A 529 6.91 -18.65 11.99
CA TYR A 529 7.72 -19.82 12.35
C TYR A 529 8.65 -19.52 13.54
N TYR A 530 8.69 -20.43 14.51
CA TYR A 530 9.55 -20.37 15.71
C TYR A 530 9.51 -21.69 16.49
N ALA A 531 10.55 -21.98 17.29
CA ALA A 531 10.55 -23.12 18.21
C ALA A 531 9.40 -23.00 19.23
N GLY A 532 8.48 -23.98 19.21
CA GLY A 532 7.22 -23.95 19.97
C GLY A 532 5.97 -23.71 19.10
N ASN A 533 6.16 -23.39 17.82
CA ASN A 533 5.16 -23.51 16.75
C ASN A 533 5.70 -24.49 15.70
N ILE A 534 5.66 -24.15 14.41
CA ILE A 534 6.44 -24.82 13.36
C ILE A 534 7.83 -24.18 13.31
N ASP A 535 8.87 -25.00 13.41
CA ASP A 535 10.28 -24.60 13.47
C ASP A 535 11.12 -25.06 12.26
N SER A 536 10.45 -25.65 11.26
CA SER A 536 11.06 -26.12 10.02
C SER A 536 10.03 -26.20 8.87
N LEU A 537 10.46 -25.86 7.66
CA LEU A 537 9.64 -25.89 6.44
C LEU A 537 10.50 -26.22 5.20
N SER A 538 9.91 -26.98 4.29
CA SER A 538 10.53 -27.50 3.06
C SER A 538 9.44 -27.87 2.06
N ASP A 539 9.81 -28.11 0.80
CA ASP A 539 8.92 -28.60 -0.27
C ASP A 539 8.07 -29.82 0.15
N GLY A 540 8.64 -30.69 1.01
CA GLY A 540 7.98 -31.91 1.49
C GLY A 540 7.09 -31.72 2.73
N SER A 541 7.25 -30.63 3.48
CA SER A 541 6.49 -30.36 4.71
C SER A 541 5.47 -29.22 4.58
N HIS A 542 5.64 -28.30 3.63
CA HIS A 542 4.72 -27.18 3.41
C HIS A 542 4.48 -26.93 1.92
N LYS A 543 3.21 -26.89 1.49
CA LYS A 543 2.90 -26.76 0.05
C LYS A 543 3.31 -25.41 -0.53
N GLY A 544 3.22 -24.33 0.25
CA GLY A 544 3.70 -22.99 -0.12
C GLY A 544 5.23 -22.85 -0.18
N MET A 545 6.00 -23.95 -0.03
CA MET A 545 7.42 -23.99 -0.41
C MET A 545 7.64 -24.46 -1.84
N ASN A 546 6.65 -25.08 -2.50
CA ASN A 546 6.78 -25.38 -3.93
C ASN A 546 6.62 -24.09 -4.75
N LEU A 547 7.27 -24.05 -5.91
CA LEU A 547 7.02 -23.03 -6.92
C LEU A 547 5.55 -23.08 -7.39
N TYR A 548 5.00 -21.98 -7.89
CA TYR A 548 3.63 -21.89 -8.41
C TYR A 548 3.36 -22.84 -9.60
N SER A 549 4.39 -23.42 -10.23
CA SER A 549 4.23 -24.54 -11.18
C SER A 549 4.02 -25.92 -10.54
N GLY A 550 4.05 -26.03 -9.21
CA GLY A 550 4.01 -27.27 -8.45
C GLY A 550 5.33 -28.03 -8.35
N GLU A 551 6.42 -27.43 -8.83
CA GLU A 551 7.78 -28.01 -8.74
C GLU A 551 8.44 -27.63 -7.40
N PRO A 552 9.30 -28.49 -6.81
CA PRO A 552 10.05 -28.15 -5.60
C PRO A 552 10.91 -26.90 -5.80
N SER A 553 10.94 -26.02 -4.81
CA SER A 553 11.86 -24.86 -4.80
C SER A 553 13.31 -25.27 -4.57
N GLY A 554 13.54 -26.37 -3.87
CA GLY A 554 14.84 -26.79 -3.37
C GLY A 554 15.32 -26.01 -2.14
N VAL A 555 14.44 -25.24 -1.48
CA VAL A 555 14.76 -24.48 -0.27
C VAL A 555 14.23 -25.20 0.97
N THR A 556 15.04 -25.29 2.01
CA THR A 556 14.63 -25.75 3.34
C THR A 556 15.07 -24.74 4.39
N ILE A 557 14.15 -24.39 5.28
CA ILE A 557 14.38 -23.55 6.46
C ILE A 557 14.21 -24.46 7.69
N SER A 558 15.16 -24.46 8.62
CA SER A 558 15.18 -25.38 9.76
C SER A 558 15.88 -24.78 10.99
N ASP A 559 15.92 -25.53 12.10
CA ASP A 559 16.53 -25.11 13.37
C ASP A 559 16.07 -23.71 13.84
N ILE A 560 14.81 -23.32 13.55
CA ILE A 560 14.29 -22.00 13.88
C ILE A 560 14.11 -21.90 15.40
N ALA A 561 14.87 -21.00 16.03
CA ALA A 561 14.96 -20.87 17.47
C ALA A 561 13.70 -20.26 18.12
N LEU A 562 13.78 -20.10 19.45
CA LEU A 562 12.73 -19.48 20.25
C LEU A 562 12.41 -18.04 19.76
N PRO A 563 11.14 -17.62 19.84
CA PRO A 563 10.70 -16.32 19.33
C PRO A 563 11.28 -15.18 20.16
N THR A 564 12.30 -14.51 19.63
CA THR A 564 12.97 -13.36 20.26
C THR A 564 13.34 -12.31 19.22
N ALA A 565 13.66 -11.09 19.67
CA ALA A 565 14.11 -9.99 18.80
C ALA A 565 15.39 -10.27 17.99
N ALA A 566 16.12 -11.36 18.29
CA ALA A 566 17.26 -11.86 17.53
C ALA A 566 17.25 -13.39 17.59
N LEU A 567 16.44 -14.03 16.73
CA LEU A 567 16.32 -15.50 16.68
C LEU A 567 17.27 -16.08 15.62
N SER A 568 17.72 -17.33 15.83
CA SER A 568 18.54 -18.05 14.85
C SER A 568 17.74 -19.03 14.00
N PHE A 569 18.20 -19.35 12.81
CA PHE A 569 17.67 -20.40 11.94
C PHE A 569 18.75 -20.90 10.96
N ARG A 570 18.49 -22.00 10.26
CA ARG A 570 19.31 -22.52 9.16
C ARG A 570 18.59 -22.51 7.84
N ILE A 571 19.38 -22.42 6.77
CA ILE A 571 18.94 -22.61 5.39
C ILE A 571 19.76 -23.73 4.76
N THR A 572 19.10 -24.64 4.04
CA THR A 572 19.76 -25.64 3.19
C THR A 572 19.18 -25.55 1.78
N TYR A 573 20.04 -25.65 0.77
CA TYR A 573 19.63 -25.69 -0.64
C TYR A 573 19.86 -27.09 -1.23
N ALA A 574 18.89 -27.61 -1.98
CA ALA A 574 19.00 -28.92 -2.65
C ALA A 574 20.08 -28.94 -3.75
N ASP A 575 20.36 -27.78 -4.36
CA ASP A 575 21.52 -27.57 -5.25
C ASP A 575 22.28 -26.31 -4.83
N ASN A 576 23.51 -26.50 -4.35
CA ASN A 576 24.42 -25.42 -3.97
C ASN A 576 24.77 -24.45 -5.12
N GLY A 577 24.57 -24.86 -6.38
CA GLY A 577 24.73 -24.00 -7.55
C GLY A 577 23.72 -22.86 -7.63
N VAL A 578 22.51 -23.03 -7.06
CA VAL A 578 21.45 -22.01 -7.10
C VAL A 578 21.82 -20.77 -6.30
N ALA A 579 22.28 -20.95 -5.05
CA ALA A 579 22.73 -19.86 -4.20
C ALA A 579 23.94 -19.12 -4.79
N ALA A 580 24.94 -19.86 -5.31
CA ALA A 580 26.13 -19.29 -5.93
C ALA A 580 25.83 -18.49 -7.21
N THR A 581 24.88 -18.96 -8.03
CA THR A 581 24.47 -18.26 -9.26
C THR A 581 23.71 -16.98 -8.92
N ALA A 582 22.79 -17.02 -7.94
CA ALA A 582 22.00 -15.86 -7.53
C ALA A 582 22.85 -14.73 -6.91
N ALA A 583 23.86 -15.07 -6.10
CA ALA A 583 24.80 -14.10 -5.51
C ALA A 583 25.64 -13.35 -6.58
N THR A 584 25.85 -13.98 -7.74
CA THR A 584 26.57 -13.36 -8.87
C THR A 584 25.69 -12.37 -9.63
N THR A 585 24.37 -12.60 -9.70
CA THR A 585 23.42 -11.72 -10.39
C THR A 585 23.07 -10.47 -9.57
N THR A 586 22.99 -10.58 -8.24
CA THR A 586 22.69 -9.42 -7.38
C THR A 586 23.83 -8.41 -7.28
N THR A 587 25.09 -8.85 -7.41
CA THR A 587 26.24 -7.93 -7.50
C THR A 587 26.20 -7.06 -8.75
N SER A 588 25.67 -7.54 -9.88
CA SER A 588 25.46 -6.72 -11.08
C SER A 588 24.29 -5.74 -10.98
N LEU A 589 23.20 -6.10 -10.27
CA LEU A 589 22.08 -5.19 -10.02
C LEU A 589 22.52 -4.02 -9.13
N SER A 590 23.17 -4.31 -7.99
CA SER A 590 23.61 -3.27 -7.05
C SER A 590 24.58 -2.26 -7.69
N THR A 591 25.47 -2.69 -8.59
CA THR A 591 26.36 -1.76 -9.31
C THR A 591 25.67 -0.90 -10.36
N THR A 592 24.53 -1.33 -10.91
CA THR A 592 23.83 -0.61 -11.99
C THR A 592 22.83 0.41 -11.41
N ASP A 593 22.11 0.04 -10.36
CA ASP A 593 21.14 0.93 -9.70
C ASP A 593 21.84 2.02 -8.87
N GLN A 594 22.93 1.68 -8.17
CA GLN A 594 23.78 2.69 -7.48
C GLN A 594 24.42 3.67 -8.49
N ALA A 595 24.81 3.21 -9.68
CA ALA A 595 25.39 4.09 -10.69
C ALA A 595 24.37 5.10 -11.26
N ASN A 596 23.10 4.70 -11.38
CA ASN A 596 22.01 5.61 -11.77
C ASN A 596 21.63 6.58 -10.64
N ALA A 597 21.65 6.15 -9.37
CA ALA A 597 21.38 7.03 -8.23
C ALA A 597 22.44 8.12 -8.00
N VAL A 598 23.69 7.89 -8.40
CA VAL A 598 24.80 8.85 -8.27
C VAL A 598 24.79 9.92 -9.38
N ALA A 599 23.96 9.78 -10.42
CA ALA A 599 23.88 10.71 -11.55
C ALA A 599 23.06 12.00 -11.28
N SER A 600 23.07 12.53 -10.06
CA SER A 600 22.68 13.92 -9.82
C SER A 600 23.76 14.86 -10.36
N PRO A 601 23.46 15.83 -11.24
CA PRO A 601 24.45 16.79 -11.70
C PRO A 601 24.84 17.72 -10.55
N SER A 602 26.06 17.55 -10.04
CA SER A 602 26.66 18.42 -9.03
C SER A 602 26.59 19.89 -9.47
N GLY A 603 25.76 20.68 -8.80
CA GLY A 603 25.50 22.08 -9.16
C GLY A 603 26.78 22.91 -9.19
N GLY A 604 27.07 23.51 -10.34
CA GLY A 604 28.24 24.38 -10.53
C GLY A 604 28.12 25.68 -9.73
N GLY A 605 28.64 25.69 -8.51
CA GLY A 605 28.77 26.89 -7.67
C GLY A 605 29.77 27.89 -8.27
N GLY A 606 29.27 28.89 -9.00
CA GLY A 606 30.09 29.94 -9.60
C GLY A 606 30.66 30.92 -8.57
N GLY A 607 31.89 30.68 -8.12
CA GLY A 607 32.66 31.61 -7.29
C GLY A 607 33.62 32.48 -8.11
N TRP A 608 33.29 33.77 -8.29
CA TRP A 608 34.24 34.74 -8.87
C TRP A 608 35.21 35.26 -7.81
N THR A 609 36.52 35.14 -8.04
CA THR A 609 37.53 36.18 -7.67
C THR A 609 38.79 36.03 -8.54
N PRO A 610 39.58 37.09 -8.78
CA PRO A 610 40.63 37.09 -9.80
C PRO A 610 42.06 37.08 -9.25
N ALA A 611 42.95 36.23 -9.81
CA ALA A 611 44.38 36.50 -10.05
C ALA A 611 45.10 35.25 -10.60
N GLY A 612 46.19 35.42 -11.38
CA GLY A 612 47.26 34.42 -11.43
C GLY A 612 47.58 33.71 -12.76
N LEU A 613 48.16 34.47 -13.70
CA LEU A 613 49.32 34.05 -14.53
C LEU A 613 49.32 32.72 -15.32
N LEU A 614 49.29 32.88 -16.65
CA LEU A 614 49.96 32.06 -17.68
C LEU A 614 51.46 31.75 -17.32
N PRO A 615 52.12 30.67 -17.85
CA PRO A 615 52.19 30.44 -19.30
C PRO A 615 52.34 29.02 -19.91
N MET A 616 52.04 28.98 -21.21
CA MET A 616 52.48 28.13 -22.34
C MET A 616 53.53 27.01 -22.15
N ALA A 617 53.26 25.85 -22.77
CA ALA A 617 54.14 25.00 -23.62
C ALA A 617 53.44 23.64 -23.92
N LEU A 618 53.71 22.84 -24.97
CA LEU A 618 54.09 23.01 -26.38
C LEU A 618 54.07 21.58 -27.03
N TRP A 619 53.97 21.44 -28.37
CA TRP A 619 54.07 20.18 -29.18
C TRP A 619 52.84 19.23 -29.13
N GLY A 620 52.55 18.38 -30.15
CA GLY A 620 53.15 18.24 -31.49
C GLY A 620 52.63 17.02 -32.30
N TRP A 621 52.14 17.28 -33.53
CA TRP A 621 51.95 16.41 -34.72
C TRP A 621 52.22 14.88 -34.67
N TRP A 622 51.30 14.05 -35.24
CA TRP A 622 51.54 13.38 -36.56
C TRP A 622 50.28 12.77 -37.24
N ARG A 623 50.41 12.33 -38.50
CA ARG A 623 49.36 11.82 -39.42
C ARG A 623 49.55 10.34 -39.83
N ARG A 624 48.46 9.66 -40.24
CA ARG A 624 48.30 8.71 -41.40
C ARG A 624 46.83 8.21 -41.38
N LEU A 625 45.94 8.34 -42.39
CA LEU A 625 45.92 7.92 -43.83
C LEU A 625 46.21 6.41 -43.99
N ASN A 626 45.35 5.55 -44.57
CA ASN A 626 44.49 5.67 -45.78
C ASN A 626 43.19 4.82 -45.67
N ARG A 627 42.04 5.17 -46.30
CA ARG A 627 41.48 4.68 -47.62
C ARG A 627 41.51 3.15 -47.81
N THR A 628 40.51 2.41 -48.35
CA THR A 628 39.21 2.64 -49.08
C THR A 628 38.45 1.28 -49.09
N THR A 629 37.12 1.12 -49.31
CA THR A 629 36.37 1.21 -50.60
C THR A 629 34.84 1.00 -50.43
N LEU A 630 34.01 1.75 -51.19
CA LEU A 630 32.80 1.38 -51.99
C LEU A 630 31.78 0.35 -51.41
N THR A 631 30.49 0.62 -51.10
CA THR A 631 29.31 1.24 -51.79
C THR A 631 28.35 0.26 -52.51
N HIS A 632 27.04 0.53 -52.40
CA HIS A 632 25.86 -0.14 -52.98
C HIS A 632 25.55 -1.53 -52.38
N HIS A 633 24.33 -1.81 -51.92
CA HIS A 633 23.03 -1.39 -52.46
C HIS A 633 22.02 -0.86 -51.43
#